data_AF-A0AAU9FM53-F1
#
_entry.id   AF-A0AAU9FM53-F1
#
_cell.length_a   1.000
_cell.length_b   1.000
_cell.length_c   1.000
_cell.angle_alpha   90.00
_cell.angle_beta   90.00
_cell.angle_gamma   90.00
#
_symmetry.space_group_name_H-M   'P 1'
#
loop_
_entity.id
_entity.type
_entity.pdbx_description
1 polymer ?
#
loop_
_entity_poly.entity_id
_entity_poly.type
_entity_poly.pdbx_seq_one_letter_code
_entity_poly.pdbx_strand_id
1 'polypeptide(L)'
;MRNWMPVLFCGLAIPISLFMWLGNVALSKIWSSDAYEEPRVIPPMRWLFSTLAPLTLMTVALRRRSVSQSGAALGIVVAFILSIASHPFFASLVVFFFSSSRATKFRAHMKRRFEHDFKEGEGQRNWVQVLCNGGMAAQLALLYLIDCGCGERAIDFSKEYRSSWLGIAVMSAFACCNGDTWSSELGSVLSQRDPISIISWRRVPRGTNGGISLIGVVVSLLGGFLVGFGYFVTVRYTVDSKMLLVSPPQWPIILFGGIAGLFGSLLDSFLGGVLQFSGINEQGQIVDAPGKGVRHVSGLRILDNHSVNLISSIITGVTIPVLALKFWPVR
;
A
#
# COMPACT_ATOMS: atom_id res chain seq x y z
N MET A 1 10.08 -17.01 -25.26
CA MET A 1 10.07 -15.56 -24.93
C MET A 1 10.05 -15.24 -23.43
N ARG A 2 9.34 -15.99 -22.56
CA ARG A 2 9.18 -15.71 -21.11
C ARG A 2 10.46 -15.69 -20.24
N ASN A 3 11.57 -16.28 -20.70
CA ASN A 3 12.84 -16.32 -19.95
C ASN A 3 13.78 -15.14 -20.23
N TRP A 4 13.59 -14.42 -21.35
CA TRP A 4 14.45 -13.29 -21.75
C TRP A 4 14.01 -11.95 -21.18
N MET A 5 12.73 -11.81 -20.82
CA MET A 5 12.15 -10.57 -20.27
C MET A 5 12.95 -9.95 -19.11
N PRO A 6 13.40 -10.70 -18.09
CA PRO A 6 14.19 -10.14 -16.99
C PRO A 6 15.56 -9.65 -17.43
N VAL A 7 16.22 -10.39 -18.32
CA VAL A 7 17.53 -10.00 -18.86
C VAL A 7 17.38 -8.74 -19.71
N LEU A 8 16.31 -8.66 -20.50
CA LEU A 8 16.00 -7.51 -21.33
C LEU A 8 15.63 -6.29 -20.47
N PHE A 9 14.81 -6.44 -19.42
CA PHE A 9 14.48 -5.34 -18.51
C PHE A 9 15.68 -4.88 -17.68
N CYS A 10 16.49 -5.79 -17.13
CA CYS A 10 17.71 -5.40 -16.41
C CYS A 10 18.74 -4.76 -17.35
N GLY A 11 18.87 -5.28 -18.58
CA GLY A 11 19.75 -4.73 -19.61
C GLY A 11 19.32 -3.34 -20.09
N LEU A 12 18.00 -3.06 -20.13
CA LEU A 12 17.46 -1.74 -20.48
C LEU A 12 17.42 -0.76 -19.31
N ALA A 13 17.47 -1.23 -18.06
CA ALA A 13 17.41 -0.36 -16.88
C ALA A 13 18.58 0.64 -16.83
N ILE A 14 19.79 0.18 -17.18
CA ILE A 14 21.00 1.03 -17.23
C ILE A 14 20.85 2.16 -18.26
N PRO A 15 20.63 1.90 -19.56
CA PRO A 15 20.50 2.97 -20.55
C PRO A 15 19.29 3.88 -20.30
N ILE A 16 18.15 3.35 -19.85
CA ILE A 16 16.98 4.18 -19.49
C ILE A 16 17.31 5.10 -18.30
N SER A 17 17.95 4.58 -17.25
CA SER A 17 18.32 5.40 -16.08
C SER A 17 19.32 6.50 -16.44
N LEU A 18 20.31 6.19 -17.28
CA LEU A 18 21.29 7.16 -17.76
C LEU A 18 20.62 8.24 -18.61
N PHE A 19 19.70 7.87 -19.50
CA PHE A 19 18.94 8.83 -20.31
C PHE A 19 18.08 9.75 -19.44
N MET A 20 17.34 9.21 -18.47
CA MET A 20 16.53 10.02 -17.56
C MET A 20 17.38 10.95 -16.69
N TRP A 21 18.53 10.47 -16.22
CA TRP A 21 19.49 11.30 -15.48
C TRP A 21 20.06 12.43 -16.33
N LEU A 22 20.50 12.16 -17.57
CA LEU A 22 20.95 13.19 -18.51
C LEU A 22 19.86 14.24 -18.78
N GLY A 23 18.60 13.80 -18.92
CA GLY A 23 17.46 14.70 -19.03
C GLY A 23 17.26 15.57 -17.78
N ASN A 24 17.37 15.00 -16.58
CA ASN A 24 17.31 15.75 -15.32
C ASN A 24 18.42 16.80 -15.21
N VAL A 25 19.65 16.44 -15.59
CA VAL A 25 20.79 17.39 -15.67
C VAL A 25 20.49 18.52 -16.63
N ALA A 26 20.03 18.21 -17.85
CA ALA A 26 19.72 19.22 -18.86
C ALA A 26 18.60 20.17 -18.41
N LEU A 27 17.49 19.63 -17.91
CA LEU A 27 16.37 20.43 -17.40
C LEU A 27 16.78 21.31 -16.21
N SER A 28 17.58 20.78 -15.29
CA SER A 28 18.06 21.55 -14.14
C SER A 28 18.91 22.76 -14.55
N LYS A 29 19.70 22.63 -15.63
CA LYS A 29 20.49 23.73 -16.19
C LYS A 29 19.65 24.76 -16.95
N ILE A 30 18.56 24.32 -17.59
CA ILE A 30 17.66 25.21 -18.33
C ILE A 30 16.77 26.02 -17.37
N TRP A 31 16.35 25.41 -16.26
CA TRP A 31 15.42 26.02 -15.31
C TRP A 31 16.11 26.78 -14.17
N SER A 32 17.38 26.51 -13.89
CA SER A 32 18.17 27.33 -12.96
C SER A 32 18.50 28.66 -13.62
N SER A 33 17.61 29.65 -13.50
CA SER A 33 17.82 31.01 -14.02
C SER A 33 18.79 31.83 -13.18
N ASP A 34 19.14 31.38 -11.97
CA ASP A 34 20.07 32.05 -11.08
C ASP A 34 21.45 31.39 -11.11
N ALA A 35 22.48 32.17 -11.43
CA ALA A 35 23.88 31.73 -11.54
C ALA A 35 24.51 31.29 -10.20
N TYR A 36 23.79 31.43 -9.09
CA TYR A 36 24.30 31.21 -7.72
C TYR A 36 23.67 30.01 -6.99
N GLU A 37 22.60 29.40 -7.52
CA GLU A 37 22.08 28.14 -6.97
C GLU A 37 22.65 26.96 -7.75
N GLU A 38 23.33 26.03 -7.05
CA GLU A 38 23.70 24.76 -7.66
C GLU A 38 22.43 24.00 -8.06
N PRO A 39 22.30 23.53 -9.32
CA PRO A 39 21.12 22.80 -9.73
C PRO A 39 20.99 21.52 -8.89
N ARG A 40 19.83 21.34 -8.22
CA ARG A 40 19.53 20.12 -7.45
C ARG A 40 19.31 18.95 -8.41
N VAL A 41 20.41 18.34 -8.87
CA VAL A 41 20.39 17.16 -9.74
C VAL A 41 20.20 15.90 -8.89
N ILE A 42 19.25 15.06 -9.27
CA ILE A 42 19.05 13.76 -8.64
C ILE A 42 20.23 12.84 -9.00
N PRO A 43 20.90 12.21 -8.02
CA PRO A 43 22.11 11.43 -8.30
C PRO A 43 21.82 10.23 -9.22
N PRO A 44 22.76 9.85 -10.11
CA PRO A 44 22.56 8.79 -11.09
C PRO A 44 22.26 7.43 -10.45
N MET A 45 22.83 7.14 -9.28
CA MET A 45 22.56 5.91 -8.53
C MET A 45 21.09 5.78 -8.12
N ARG A 46 20.42 6.92 -7.85
CA ARG A 46 19.00 6.91 -7.52
C ARG A 46 18.15 6.61 -8.75
N TRP A 47 18.46 7.20 -9.90
CA TRP A 47 17.80 6.85 -11.16
C TRP A 47 17.97 5.37 -11.49
N LEU A 48 19.18 4.82 -11.32
CA LEU A 48 19.44 3.41 -11.53
C LEU A 48 18.64 2.52 -10.57
N PHE A 49 18.58 2.86 -9.28
CA PHE A 49 17.76 2.12 -8.32
C PHE A 49 16.27 2.20 -8.69
N SER A 50 15.78 3.40 -9.00
CA SER A 50 14.38 3.66 -9.34
C SER A 50 13.93 3.03 -10.65
N THR A 51 14.83 2.71 -11.57
CA THR A 51 14.47 1.89 -12.75
C THR A 51 14.59 0.39 -12.44
N LEU A 52 15.71 -0.05 -11.86
CA LEU A 52 16.04 -1.47 -11.70
C LEU A 52 15.16 -2.16 -10.65
N ALA A 53 14.92 -1.52 -9.50
CA ALA A 53 14.19 -2.14 -8.40
C ALA A 53 12.70 -2.35 -8.73
N PRO A 54 11.96 -1.38 -9.30
CA PRO A 54 10.59 -1.59 -9.79
C PRO A 54 10.48 -2.67 -10.87
N LEU A 55 11.38 -2.68 -11.86
CA LEU A 55 11.40 -3.70 -12.92
C LEU A 55 11.62 -5.10 -12.33
N THR A 56 12.55 -5.24 -11.40
CA THR A 56 12.82 -6.49 -10.69
C THR A 56 11.60 -6.93 -9.88
N LEU A 57 11.00 -6.02 -9.10
CA LEU A 57 9.82 -6.29 -8.28
C LEU A 57 8.67 -6.81 -9.14
N MET A 58 8.36 -6.13 -10.25
CA MET A 58 7.24 -6.50 -11.12
C MET A 58 7.52 -7.77 -11.93
N THR A 59 8.78 -8.01 -12.30
CA THR A 59 9.19 -9.28 -12.92
C THR A 59 8.98 -10.45 -11.96
N VAL A 60 9.38 -10.30 -10.69
CA VAL A 60 9.13 -11.32 -9.65
C VAL A 60 7.64 -11.50 -9.41
N ALA A 61 6.85 -10.42 -9.38
CA ALA A 61 5.40 -10.44 -9.22
C ALA A 61 4.69 -11.24 -10.33
N LEU A 62 5.05 -11.00 -11.60
CA LEU A 62 4.53 -11.70 -12.77
C LEU A 62 4.91 -13.18 -12.75
N ARG A 63 6.18 -13.49 -12.45
CA ARG A 63 6.66 -14.88 -12.32
C ARG A 63 5.91 -15.66 -11.24
N ARG A 64 5.59 -15.00 -10.12
CA ARG A 64 4.81 -15.56 -9.02
C ARG A 64 3.30 -15.55 -9.25
N ARG A 65 2.83 -15.16 -10.44
CA ARG A 65 1.40 -14.97 -10.79
C ARG A 65 0.63 -14.21 -9.71
N SER A 66 1.27 -13.20 -9.09
CA SER A 66 0.66 -12.39 -8.03
C SER A 66 0.01 -11.12 -8.59
N VAL A 67 0.35 -10.75 -9.82
CA VAL A 67 -0.09 -9.55 -10.53
C VAL A 67 -0.30 -9.93 -12.00
N SER A 68 -1.29 -9.31 -12.66
CA SER A 68 -1.54 -9.46 -14.10
C SER A 68 -0.59 -8.58 -14.93
N GLN A 69 -0.57 -8.74 -16.26
CA GLN A 69 0.25 -7.86 -17.12
C GLN A 69 -0.13 -6.37 -16.99
N SER A 70 -1.43 -6.07 -16.95
CA SER A 70 -1.91 -4.69 -16.75
C SER A 70 -1.56 -4.16 -15.36
N GLY A 71 -1.69 -4.99 -14.33
CA GLY A 71 -1.26 -4.63 -12.98
C GLY A 71 0.25 -4.37 -12.89
N ALA A 72 1.07 -5.14 -13.62
CA ALA A 72 2.51 -4.96 -13.63
C ALA A 72 2.91 -3.66 -14.32
N ALA A 73 2.27 -3.30 -15.43
CA ALA A 73 2.52 -2.05 -16.14
C ALA A 73 2.29 -0.83 -15.23
N LEU A 74 1.12 -0.75 -14.57
CA LEU A 74 0.86 0.34 -13.62
C LEU A 74 1.73 0.23 -12.36
N GLY A 75 2.01 -0.99 -11.91
CA GLY A 75 2.87 -1.26 -10.76
C GLY A 75 4.29 -0.75 -10.95
N ILE A 76 4.86 -0.81 -12.16
CA ILE A 76 6.16 -0.22 -12.49
C ILE A 76 6.11 1.30 -12.27
N VAL A 77 5.07 1.98 -12.75
CA VAL A 77 4.92 3.44 -12.62
C VAL A 77 4.80 3.84 -11.14
N VAL A 78 3.93 3.18 -10.39
CA VAL A 78 3.74 3.43 -8.95
C VAL A 78 5.04 3.21 -8.18
N ALA A 79 5.71 2.08 -8.42
CA ALA A 79 6.98 1.75 -7.77
C ALA A 79 8.13 2.70 -8.15
N PHE A 80 8.14 3.17 -9.40
CA PHE A 80 9.10 4.19 -9.87
C PHE A 80 8.92 5.49 -9.10
N ILE A 81 7.70 6.04 -9.04
CA ILE A 81 7.40 7.28 -8.31
C ILE A 81 7.79 7.17 -6.83
N LEU A 82 7.47 6.05 -6.19
CA LEU A 82 7.79 5.85 -4.77
C LEU A 82 9.30 5.77 -4.54
N SER A 83 10.03 5.00 -5.36
CA SER A 83 11.48 4.83 -5.21
C SER A 83 12.26 6.10 -5.52
N ILE A 84 11.84 6.87 -6.53
CA ILE A 84 12.50 8.14 -6.87
C ILE A 84 12.20 9.20 -5.80
N ALA A 85 11.03 9.18 -5.17
CA ALA A 85 10.70 10.11 -4.08
C ALA A 85 11.50 9.81 -2.80
N SER A 86 11.47 8.56 -2.31
CA SER A 86 12.08 8.17 -1.03
C SER A 86 12.17 6.64 -0.89
N HIS A 87 13.33 6.09 -0.52
CA HIS A 87 13.49 4.64 -0.34
C HIS A 87 12.50 4.04 0.71
N PRO A 88 12.22 4.68 1.86
CA PRO A 88 11.16 4.24 2.79
C PRO A 88 9.77 4.07 2.17
N PHE A 89 9.41 4.86 1.15
CA PHE A 89 8.13 4.76 0.46
C PHE A 89 8.07 3.50 -0.40
N PHE A 90 9.15 3.25 -1.14
CA PHE A 90 9.29 2.00 -1.90
C PHE A 90 9.34 0.77 -0.99
N ALA A 91 10.02 0.85 0.16
CA ALA A 91 10.04 -0.22 1.15
C ALA A 91 8.63 -0.54 1.68
N SER A 92 7.80 0.49 1.94
CA SER A 92 6.40 0.31 2.35
C SER A 92 5.59 -0.45 1.30
N LEU A 93 5.75 -0.09 0.01
CA LEU A 93 5.14 -0.83 -1.11
C LEU A 93 5.61 -2.28 -1.14
N VAL A 94 6.92 -2.53 -1.03
CA VAL A 94 7.51 -3.87 -1.10
C VAL A 94 6.98 -4.76 0.03
N VAL A 95 6.93 -4.22 1.26
CA VAL A 95 6.42 -4.93 2.43
C VAL A 95 4.93 -5.24 2.27
N PHE A 96 4.11 -4.25 1.92
CA PHE A 96 2.69 -4.46 1.62
C PHE A 96 2.52 -5.53 0.54
N PHE A 97 3.19 -5.36 -0.60
CA PHE A 97 3.03 -6.24 -1.75
C PHE A 97 3.32 -7.71 -1.40
N PHE A 98 4.49 -7.98 -0.82
CA PHE A 98 4.91 -9.34 -0.52
C PHE A 98 4.17 -9.97 0.65
N SER A 99 3.79 -9.19 1.67
CA SER A 99 3.04 -9.73 2.80
C SER A 99 1.59 -10.01 2.43
N SER A 100 0.90 -9.06 1.79
CA SER A 100 -0.45 -9.27 1.27
C SER A 100 -0.50 -10.40 0.24
N SER A 101 0.47 -10.51 -0.68
CA SER A 101 0.49 -11.63 -1.63
C SER A 101 0.68 -12.99 -0.97
N ARG A 102 1.37 -13.06 0.18
CA ARG A 102 1.45 -14.30 0.97
C ARG A 102 0.13 -14.60 1.67
N ALA A 103 -0.52 -13.59 2.26
CA ALA A 103 -1.83 -13.73 2.87
C ALA A 103 -2.88 -14.23 1.87
N THR A 104 -2.94 -13.63 0.67
CA THR A 104 -3.87 -14.06 -0.39
C THR A 104 -3.62 -15.50 -0.84
N LYS A 105 -2.35 -15.90 -0.98
CA LYS A 105 -2.01 -17.28 -1.33
C LYS A 105 -2.37 -18.27 -0.23
N PHE A 106 -2.21 -17.88 1.04
CA PHE A 106 -2.60 -18.71 2.18
C PHE A 106 -4.11 -18.94 2.21
N ARG A 107 -4.93 -17.89 2.01
CA ARG A 107 -6.37 -18.04 1.88
C ARG A 107 -6.76 -18.94 0.71
N ALA A 108 -6.19 -18.70 -0.47
CA ALA A 108 -6.46 -19.52 -1.65
C ALA A 108 -6.12 -21.00 -1.42
N HIS A 109 -4.98 -21.29 -0.77
CA HIS A 109 -4.60 -22.65 -0.41
C HIS A 109 -5.59 -23.30 0.55
N MET A 110 -6.12 -22.56 1.52
CA MET A 110 -7.12 -23.07 2.46
C MET A 110 -8.48 -23.29 1.77
N LYS A 111 -8.94 -22.36 0.92
CA LYS A 111 -10.19 -22.52 0.17
C LYS A 111 -10.18 -23.73 -0.76
N ARG A 112 -9.05 -24.00 -1.43
CA ARG A 112 -8.87 -25.20 -2.28
C ARG A 112 -9.09 -26.52 -1.56
N ARG A 113 -8.91 -26.56 -0.23
CA ARG A 113 -9.18 -27.79 0.54
C ARG A 113 -10.68 -28.06 0.75
N PHE A 114 -11.52 -27.04 0.56
CA PHE A 114 -12.95 -27.09 0.86
C PHE A 114 -13.84 -26.90 -0.38
N GLU A 115 -13.35 -26.27 -1.46
CA GLU A 115 -14.10 -26.01 -2.69
C GLU A 115 -13.47 -26.74 -3.89
N HIS A 116 -14.22 -27.65 -4.51
CA HIS A 116 -13.74 -28.55 -5.57
C HIS A 116 -13.58 -27.87 -6.95
N ASP A 117 -14.10 -26.64 -7.12
CA ASP A 117 -14.14 -25.87 -8.38
C ASP A 117 -13.25 -24.61 -8.39
N PHE A 118 -12.17 -24.59 -7.60
CA PHE A 118 -11.29 -23.42 -7.52
C PHE A 118 -10.57 -23.14 -8.85
N LYS A 119 -10.90 -22.02 -9.52
CA LYS A 119 -10.25 -21.62 -10.78
C LYS A 119 -8.82 -21.11 -10.55
N GLU A 120 -7.89 -21.61 -11.35
CA GLU A 120 -6.49 -21.20 -11.32
C GLU A 120 -6.30 -19.77 -11.88
N GLY A 121 -6.32 -18.76 -11.01
CA GLY A 121 -6.13 -17.36 -11.44
C GLY A 121 -6.72 -16.29 -10.51
N GLU A 122 -7.60 -16.67 -9.57
CA GLU A 122 -8.36 -15.76 -8.68
C GLU A 122 -7.55 -14.90 -7.69
N GLY A 123 -6.21 -14.87 -7.82
CA GLY A 123 -5.32 -14.10 -6.93
C GLY A 123 -4.43 -13.07 -7.64
N GLN A 124 -4.60 -12.85 -8.95
CA GLN A 124 -3.79 -11.88 -9.68
C GLN A 124 -4.35 -10.46 -9.55
N ARG A 125 -3.53 -9.54 -9.04
CA ARG A 125 -3.92 -8.12 -8.97
C ARG A 125 -3.85 -7.45 -10.33
N ASN A 126 -4.95 -6.86 -10.77
CA ASN A 126 -5.03 -6.09 -12.02
C ASN A 126 -4.66 -4.61 -11.79
N TRP A 127 -4.66 -3.81 -12.86
CA TRP A 127 -4.33 -2.39 -12.78
C TRP A 127 -5.29 -1.61 -11.88
N VAL A 128 -6.58 -1.95 -11.84
CA VAL A 128 -7.56 -1.29 -10.96
C VAL A 128 -7.19 -1.50 -9.50
N GLN A 129 -6.84 -2.74 -9.13
CA GLN A 129 -6.39 -3.05 -7.77
C GLN A 129 -5.08 -2.35 -7.40
N VAL A 130 -4.15 -2.22 -8.35
CA VAL A 130 -2.90 -1.46 -8.13
C VAL A 130 -3.19 0.01 -7.92
N LEU A 131 -4.12 0.59 -8.71
CA LEU A 131 -4.54 1.98 -8.57
C LEU A 131 -5.24 2.23 -7.24
N CYS A 132 -6.20 1.39 -6.85
CA CYS A 132 -6.97 1.58 -5.63
C CYS A 132 -6.12 1.39 -4.36
N ASN A 133 -5.19 0.43 -4.36
CA ASN A 133 -4.37 0.15 -3.18
C ASN A 133 -3.05 0.94 -3.11
N GLY A 134 -2.59 1.50 -4.24
CA GLY A 134 -1.28 2.18 -4.33
C GLY A 134 -1.31 3.57 -4.94
N GLY A 135 -2.43 3.98 -5.55
CA GLY A 135 -2.57 5.27 -6.24
C GLY A 135 -2.46 6.45 -5.28
N MET A 136 -3.12 6.40 -4.12
CA MET A 136 -3.01 7.48 -3.13
C MET A 136 -1.59 7.64 -2.61
N ALA A 137 -0.90 6.53 -2.31
CA ALA A 137 0.50 6.55 -1.92
C ALA A 137 1.41 7.12 -3.02
N ALA A 138 1.17 6.76 -4.29
CA ALA A 138 1.90 7.31 -5.43
C ALA A 138 1.66 8.82 -5.59
N GLN A 139 0.42 9.29 -5.43
CA GLN A 139 0.08 10.70 -5.49
C GLN A 139 0.78 11.50 -4.38
N LEU A 140 0.73 11.01 -3.13
CA LEU A 140 1.42 11.62 -2.00
C LEU A 140 2.94 11.63 -2.18
N ALA A 141 3.51 10.57 -2.74
CA ALA A 141 4.94 10.51 -3.05
C ALA A 141 5.34 11.46 -4.18
N LEU A 142 4.48 11.66 -5.18
CA LEU A 142 4.68 12.66 -6.21
C LEU A 142 4.64 14.07 -5.62
N LEU A 143 3.68 14.35 -4.72
CA LEU A 143 3.63 15.62 -3.98
C LEU A 143 4.89 15.83 -3.13
N TYR A 144 5.39 14.78 -2.47
CA TYR A 144 6.66 14.83 -1.74
C TYR A 144 7.83 15.16 -2.66
N LEU A 145 7.89 14.56 -3.86
CA LEU A 145 8.93 14.84 -4.84
C LEU A 145 8.88 16.29 -5.33
N ILE A 146 7.69 16.86 -5.52
CA ILE A 146 7.49 18.24 -5.97
C ILE A 146 7.83 19.24 -4.85
N ASP A 147 7.27 19.05 -3.67
CA ASP A 147 7.36 20.02 -2.57
C ASP A 147 8.68 19.93 -1.80
N CYS A 148 9.17 18.71 -1.59
CA CYS A 148 10.33 18.45 -0.75
C CYS A 148 11.56 18.07 -1.59
N GLY A 149 11.37 17.60 -2.83
CA GLY A 149 12.46 16.99 -3.61
C GLY A 149 12.73 15.55 -3.18
N CYS A 150 13.57 14.86 -3.96
CA CYS A 150 13.95 13.48 -3.68
C CYS A 150 14.87 13.41 -2.45
N GLY A 151 14.67 12.45 -1.55
CA GLY A 151 15.56 12.27 -0.41
C GLY A 151 14.93 11.54 0.76
N GLU A 152 15.77 10.85 1.52
CA GLU A 152 15.42 10.15 2.74
C GLU A 152 15.53 11.14 3.89
N ARG A 153 14.43 11.36 4.59
CA ARG A 153 14.33 12.34 5.68
C ARG A 153 13.84 11.65 6.94
N ALA A 154 14.35 12.08 8.08
CA ALA A 154 13.79 11.70 9.37
C ALA A 154 12.44 12.39 9.57
N ILE A 155 11.55 11.76 10.33
CA ILE A 155 10.29 12.36 10.74
C ILE A 155 10.58 13.37 11.86
N ASP A 156 10.44 14.65 11.54
CA ASP A 156 10.60 15.79 12.43
C ASP A 156 9.57 16.87 12.05
N PHE A 157 8.43 16.86 12.73
CA PHE A 157 7.36 17.81 12.46
C PHE A 157 7.72 19.26 12.81
N SER A 158 8.76 19.49 13.62
CA SER A 158 9.18 20.84 14.05
C SER A 158 10.02 21.54 12.99
N LYS A 159 10.97 20.80 12.36
CA LYS A 159 11.88 21.35 11.35
C LYS A 159 11.41 21.09 9.93
N GLU A 160 10.83 19.92 9.69
CA GLU A 160 10.43 19.47 8.36
C GLU A 160 8.99 18.96 8.33
N TYR A 161 8.05 19.86 8.63
CA TYR A 161 6.63 19.55 8.69
C TYR A 161 6.11 18.82 7.44
N ARG A 162 6.35 19.36 6.24
CA ARG A 162 5.80 18.80 4.99
C ARG A 162 6.35 17.41 4.66
N SER A 163 7.67 17.22 4.77
CA SER A 163 8.31 15.93 4.47
C SER A 163 7.83 14.85 5.46
N SER A 164 7.72 15.22 6.74
CA SER A 164 7.24 14.36 7.82
C SER A 164 5.78 13.97 7.62
N TRP A 165 4.92 14.94 7.33
CA TRP A 165 3.49 14.71 7.10
C TRP A 165 3.26 13.79 5.90
N LEU A 166 3.88 14.10 4.76
CA LEU A 166 3.76 13.29 3.54
C LEU A 166 4.38 11.89 3.71
N GLY A 167 5.47 11.78 4.46
CA GLY A 167 6.11 10.49 4.73
C GLY A 167 5.23 9.55 5.56
N ILE A 168 4.63 10.06 6.64
CA ILE A 168 3.64 9.31 7.41
C ILE A 168 2.39 9.03 6.56
N ALA A 169 1.98 9.94 5.67
CA ALA A 169 0.81 9.76 4.81
C ALA A 169 0.98 8.56 3.87
N VAL A 170 2.13 8.49 3.18
CA VAL A 170 2.47 7.37 2.27
C VAL A 170 2.53 6.05 3.02
N MET A 171 3.21 6.02 4.17
CA MET A 171 3.26 4.82 5.03
C MET A 171 1.87 4.38 5.47
N SER A 172 1.02 5.33 5.89
CA SER A 172 -0.31 5.05 6.41
C SER A 172 -1.25 4.51 5.33
N ALA A 173 -1.15 5.01 4.10
CA ALA A 173 -1.91 4.49 2.97
C ALA A 173 -1.57 3.00 2.69
N PHE A 174 -0.28 2.63 2.69
CA PHE A 174 0.10 1.23 2.53
C PHE A 174 -0.24 0.37 3.74
N ALA A 175 -0.09 0.90 4.95
CA ALA A 175 -0.45 0.21 6.18
C ALA A 175 -1.95 -0.09 6.23
N CYS A 176 -2.81 0.87 5.83
CA CYS A 176 -4.25 0.69 5.66
C CYS A 176 -4.55 -0.50 4.74
N CYS A 177 -4.03 -0.48 3.50
CA CYS A 177 -4.25 -1.55 2.53
C CYS A 177 -3.72 -2.91 3.01
N ASN A 178 -2.58 -2.92 3.70
CA ASN A 178 -2.00 -4.15 4.24
C ASN A 178 -2.84 -4.72 5.39
N GLY A 179 -3.25 -3.86 6.32
CA GLY A 179 -4.08 -4.23 7.46
C GLY A 179 -5.43 -4.80 7.00
N ASP A 180 -6.07 -4.15 6.03
CA ASP A 180 -7.30 -4.64 5.43
C ASP A 180 -7.11 -6.01 4.73
N THR A 181 -6.05 -6.16 3.93
CA THR A 181 -5.76 -7.44 3.27
C THR A 181 -5.49 -8.55 4.30
N TRP A 182 -4.78 -8.26 5.39
CA TRP A 182 -4.55 -9.27 6.43
C TRP A 182 -5.85 -9.64 7.15
N SER A 183 -6.70 -8.67 7.45
CA SER A 183 -8.01 -8.90 8.08
C SER A 183 -8.90 -9.79 7.20
N SER A 184 -9.04 -9.43 5.92
CA SER A 184 -9.91 -10.14 4.97
C SER A 184 -9.34 -11.49 4.55
N GLU A 185 -8.02 -11.62 4.39
CA GLU A 185 -7.39 -12.86 3.90
C GLU A 185 -7.01 -13.84 5.02
N LEU A 186 -6.38 -13.36 6.09
CA LEU A 186 -5.98 -14.21 7.22
C LEU A 186 -7.09 -14.29 8.26
N GLY A 187 -7.71 -13.16 8.61
CA GLY A 187 -8.76 -13.12 9.63
C GLY A 187 -9.97 -13.98 9.28
N SER A 188 -10.40 -13.99 8.01
CA SER A 188 -11.56 -14.79 7.57
C SER A 188 -11.33 -16.31 7.65
N VAL A 189 -10.08 -16.75 7.49
CA VAL A 189 -9.69 -18.17 7.50
C VAL A 189 -9.35 -18.65 8.91
N LEU A 190 -8.69 -17.81 9.70
CA LEU A 190 -8.25 -18.14 11.06
C LEU A 190 -9.38 -17.99 12.09
N SER A 191 -10.37 -17.13 11.83
CA SER A 191 -11.54 -17.04 12.70
C SER A 191 -12.39 -18.30 12.61
N GLN A 192 -12.66 -18.93 13.76
CA GLN A 192 -13.61 -20.03 13.88
C GLN A 192 -15.04 -19.54 14.15
N ARG A 193 -15.19 -18.29 14.64
CA ARG A 193 -16.48 -17.69 14.94
C ARG A 193 -16.97 -16.83 13.78
N ASP A 194 -18.28 -16.72 13.65
CA ASP A 194 -18.90 -15.79 12.71
C ASP A 194 -18.54 -14.35 13.07
N PRO A 195 -18.23 -13.51 12.06
CA PRO A 195 -17.94 -12.11 12.27
C PRO A 195 -19.16 -11.36 12.80
N ILE A 196 -18.89 -10.23 13.47
CA ILE A 196 -19.90 -9.30 13.93
C ILE A 196 -19.95 -8.15 12.92
N SER A 197 -21.13 -7.79 12.42
CA SER A 197 -21.27 -6.61 11.56
C SER A 197 -20.97 -5.34 12.36
N ILE A 198 -20.09 -4.48 11.83
CA ILE A 198 -19.72 -3.20 12.46
C ILE A 198 -20.90 -2.21 12.55
N ILE A 199 -21.91 -2.38 11.70
CA ILE A 199 -23.10 -1.53 11.66
C ILE A 199 -24.17 -2.02 12.63
N SER A 200 -24.55 -3.30 12.51
CA SER A 200 -25.68 -3.85 13.27
C SER A 200 -25.28 -4.46 14.63
N TRP A 201 -23.98 -4.68 14.86
CA TRP A 201 -23.43 -5.39 16.02
C TRP A 201 -23.98 -6.81 16.22
N ARG A 202 -24.56 -7.39 15.17
CA ARG A 202 -25.07 -8.76 15.14
C ARG A 202 -24.10 -9.67 14.41
N ARG A 203 -24.14 -10.96 14.74
CA ARG A 203 -23.39 -11.99 14.00
C ARG A 203 -23.94 -12.09 12.58
N VAL A 204 -23.03 -12.07 11.61
CA VAL A 204 -23.34 -12.18 10.19
C VAL A 204 -22.52 -13.31 9.57
N PRO A 205 -22.99 -13.95 8.48
CA PRO A 205 -22.24 -15.00 7.83
C PRO A 205 -20.88 -14.50 7.33
N ARG A 206 -19.92 -15.42 7.26
CA ARG A 206 -18.58 -15.10 6.74
C ARG A 206 -18.66 -14.62 5.31
N GLY A 207 -17.90 -13.57 5.01
CA GLY A 207 -17.91 -12.92 3.69
C GLY A 207 -18.88 -11.75 3.59
N THR A 208 -19.73 -11.50 4.59
CA THR A 208 -20.57 -10.28 4.63
C THR A 208 -19.68 -9.03 4.71
N ASN A 209 -19.94 -8.05 3.83
CA ASN A 209 -19.24 -6.77 3.85
C ASN A 209 -19.46 -6.05 5.18
N GLY A 210 -18.38 -5.54 5.77
CA GLY A 210 -18.40 -4.93 7.10
C GLY A 210 -18.47 -5.88 8.29
N GLY A 211 -18.21 -7.18 8.08
CA GLY A 211 -18.01 -8.14 9.17
C GLY A 211 -16.62 -8.02 9.79
N ILE A 212 -16.56 -7.70 11.09
CA ILE A 212 -15.33 -7.65 11.88
C ILE A 212 -15.18 -8.89 12.78
N SER A 213 -13.96 -9.38 12.94
CA SER A 213 -13.63 -10.47 13.87
C SER A 213 -12.45 -10.07 14.76
N LEU A 214 -12.36 -10.65 15.95
CA LEU A 214 -11.25 -10.35 16.88
C LEU A 214 -9.89 -10.68 16.25
N ILE A 215 -9.79 -11.81 15.54
CA ILE A 215 -8.56 -12.19 14.85
C ILE A 215 -8.28 -11.21 13.71
N GLY A 216 -9.29 -10.80 12.94
CA GLY A 216 -9.18 -9.76 11.90
C GLY A 216 -8.59 -8.45 12.44
N VAL A 217 -9.09 -7.98 13.58
CA VAL A 217 -8.59 -6.78 14.28
C VAL A 217 -7.12 -6.91 14.70
N VAL A 218 -6.71 -8.07 15.22
CA VAL A 218 -5.32 -8.30 15.62
C VAL A 218 -4.41 -8.36 14.40
N VAL A 219 -4.79 -9.10 13.35
CA VAL A 219 -3.94 -9.23 12.16
C VAL A 219 -3.89 -7.94 11.34
N SER A 220 -4.93 -7.10 11.36
CA SER A 220 -4.87 -5.78 10.70
C SER A 220 -3.86 -4.85 11.38
N LEU A 221 -3.85 -4.85 12.72
CA LEU A 221 -2.86 -4.12 13.53
C LEU A 221 -1.44 -4.64 13.23
N LEU A 222 -1.23 -5.96 13.23
CA LEU A 222 0.07 -6.58 12.91
C LEU A 222 0.53 -6.30 11.47
N GLY A 223 -0.40 -6.30 10.52
CA GLY A 223 -0.13 -5.92 9.13
C GLY A 223 0.34 -4.47 9.02
N GLY A 224 -0.29 -3.55 9.77
CA GLY A 224 0.15 -2.16 9.87
C GLY A 224 1.54 -2.02 10.50
N PHE A 225 1.79 -2.73 11.61
CA PHE A 225 3.11 -2.74 12.26
C PHE A 225 4.22 -3.21 11.32
N LEU A 226 3.96 -4.22 10.50
CA LEU A 226 4.94 -4.72 9.54
C LEU A 226 5.34 -3.65 8.51
N VAL A 227 4.38 -2.89 7.99
CA VAL A 227 4.65 -1.78 7.06
C VAL A 227 5.43 -0.66 7.75
N GLY A 228 4.99 -0.24 8.94
CA GLY A 228 5.70 0.77 9.74
C GLY A 228 7.12 0.34 10.11
N PHE A 229 7.33 -0.94 10.41
CA PHE A 229 8.65 -1.51 10.67
C PHE A 229 9.55 -1.46 9.43
N GLY A 230 9.03 -1.83 8.25
CA GLY A 230 9.77 -1.69 7.00
C GLY A 230 10.19 -0.24 6.71
N TYR A 231 9.29 0.71 6.93
CA TYR A 231 9.60 2.14 6.81
C TYR A 231 10.70 2.55 7.81
N PHE A 232 10.54 2.22 9.09
CA PHE A 232 11.47 2.56 10.15
C PHE A 232 12.89 2.01 9.91
N VAL A 233 13.00 0.73 9.54
CA VAL A 233 14.29 0.11 9.21
C VAL A 233 14.95 0.85 8.05
N THR A 234 14.19 1.17 7.00
CA THR A 234 14.74 1.88 5.85
C THR A 234 15.25 3.26 6.25
N VAL A 235 14.47 4.06 7.00
CA VAL A 235 14.91 5.35 7.55
C VAL A 235 16.21 5.20 8.34
N ARG A 236 16.30 4.18 9.19
CA ARG A 236 17.48 3.97 10.06
C ARG A 236 18.76 3.66 9.28
N TYR A 237 18.64 3.04 8.11
CA TYR A 237 19.77 2.68 7.24
C TYR A 237 20.12 3.74 6.20
N THR A 238 19.14 4.52 5.73
CA THR A 238 19.34 5.44 4.60
C THR A 238 19.49 6.90 5.02
N VAL A 239 18.97 7.30 6.18
CA VAL A 239 19.13 8.68 6.69
C VAL A 239 20.47 8.81 7.40
N ASP A 240 21.14 9.95 7.20
CA ASP A 240 22.43 10.25 7.82
C ASP A 240 22.35 10.15 9.36
N SER A 241 23.34 9.50 9.96
CA SER A 241 23.35 9.23 11.40
C SER A 241 23.43 10.51 12.24
N LYS A 242 24.08 11.58 11.76
CA LYS A 242 24.12 12.88 12.44
C LYS A 242 22.75 13.56 12.42
N MET A 243 22.02 13.44 11.30
CA MET A 243 20.64 13.93 11.22
C MET A 243 19.73 13.17 12.20
N LEU A 244 19.80 11.84 12.22
CA LEU A 244 19.04 11.03 13.19
C LEU A 244 19.38 11.35 14.65
N LEU A 245 20.65 11.69 14.93
CA LEU A 245 21.10 12.09 16.26
C LEU A 245 20.56 13.44 16.71
N VAL A 246 20.04 14.30 15.82
CA VAL A 246 19.42 15.60 16.17
C VAL A 246 17.88 15.59 16.01
N SER A 247 17.33 14.62 15.27
CA SER A 247 15.88 14.44 15.09
C SER A 247 15.18 13.83 16.30
N PRO A 248 13.84 13.97 16.40
CA PRO A 248 13.00 13.20 17.33
C PRO A 248 13.17 11.69 17.16
N PRO A 249 12.76 10.88 18.15
CA PRO A 249 12.87 9.43 18.02
C PRO A 249 11.95 8.91 16.91
N GLN A 250 12.45 7.97 16.11
CA GLN A 250 11.78 7.47 14.91
C GLN A 250 10.94 6.20 15.14
N TRP A 251 11.06 5.57 16.31
CA TRP A 251 10.26 4.37 16.65
C TRP A 251 8.73 4.57 16.57
N PRO A 252 8.13 5.77 16.75
CA PRO A 252 6.69 5.96 16.62
C PRO A 252 6.16 5.65 15.21
N ILE A 253 7.02 5.66 14.17
CA ILE A 253 6.67 5.20 12.81
C ILE A 253 6.00 3.82 12.86
N ILE A 254 6.54 2.90 13.68
CA ILE A 254 6.01 1.55 13.82
C ILE A 254 4.61 1.61 14.43
N LEU A 255 4.41 2.38 15.51
CA LEU A 255 3.12 2.54 16.15
C LEU A 255 2.06 3.13 15.21
N PHE A 256 2.38 4.24 14.53
CA PHE A 256 1.44 4.85 13.59
C PHE A 256 1.17 3.95 12.38
N GLY A 257 2.12 3.12 11.96
CA GLY A 257 1.87 2.05 10.99
C GLY A 257 0.82 1.05 11.48
N GLY A 258 0.95 0.56 12.72
CA GLY A 258 -0.05 -0.30 13.35
C GLY A 258 -1.43 0.36 13.43
N ILE A 259 -1.49 1.58 13.98
CA ILE A 259 -2.74 2.35 14.10
C ILE A 259 -3.37 2.57 12.72
N ALA A 260 -2.60 2.90 11.70
CA ALA A 260 -3.09 3.06 10.33
C ALA A 260 -3.67 1.76 9.75
N GLY A 261 -3.02 0.62 9.98
CA GLY A 261 -3.53 -0.69 9.54
C GLY A 261 -4.84 -1.08 10.22
N LEU A 262 -4.94 -0.85 11.52
CA LEU A 262 -6.17 -1.10 12.28
C LEU A 262 -7.30 -0.14 11.88
N PHE A 263 -7.03 1.17 11.93
CA PHE A 263 -8.00 2.21 11.59
C PHE A 263 -8.50 2.05 10.15
N GLY A 264 -7.58 1.82 9.21
CA GLY A 264 -7.91 1.60 7.80
C GLY A 264 -8.83 0.40 7.59
N SER A 265 -8.55 -0.74 8.21
CA SER A 265 -9.41 -1.94 8.08
C SER A 265 -10.78 -1.78 8.74
N LEU A 266 -10.87 -1.05 9.86
CA LEU A 266 -12.15 -0.73 10.50
C LEU A 266 -12.98 0.24 9.65
N LEU A 267 -12.32 1.24 9.06
CA LEU A 267 -12.96 2.18 8.14
C LEU A 267 -13.46 1.48 6.88
N ASP A 268 -12.67 0.57 6.33
CA ASP A 268 -13.05 -0.26 5.19
C ASP A 268 -14.29 -1.11 5.51
N SER A 269 -14.27 -1.77 6.67
CA SER A 269 -15.42 -2.54 7.16
C SER A 269 -16.66 -1.65 7.36
N PHE A 270 -16.49 -0.43 7.89
CA PHE A 270 -17.60 0.50 8.07
C PHE A 270 -18.19 0.94 6.73
N LEU A 271 -17.35 1.42 5.82
CA LEU A 271 -17.76 1.84 4.48
C LEU A 271 -18.36 0.68 3.69
N GLY A 272 -17.78 -0.51 3.79
CA GLY A 272 -18.30 -1.72 3.16
C GLY A 272 -19.66 -2.12 3.70
N GLY A 273 -19.85 -2.09 5.02
CA GLY A 273 -21.14 -2.40 5.65
C GLY A 273 -22.27 -1.43 5.29
N VAL A 274 -21.94 -0.18 4.94
CA VAL A 274 -22.92 0.85 4.56
C VAL A 274 -23.12 0.92 3.05
N LEU A 275 -22.04 0.87 2.26
CA LEU A 275 -22.01 1.26 0.84
C LEU A 275 -21.78 0.10 -0.12
N GLN A 276 -21.52 -1.11 0.37
CA GLN A 276 -21.42 -2.32 -0.46
C GLN A 276 -22.55 -3.28 -0.15
N PHE A 277 -23.19 -3.79 -1.20
CA PHE A 277 -24.28 -4.74 -1.05
C PHE A 277 -23.74 -6.10 -0.60
N SER A 278 -24.40 -6.72 0.37
CA SER A 278 -24.25 -8.14 0.67
C SER A 278 -25.62 -8.81 0.74
N GLY A 279 -25.79 -9.89 -0.01
CA GLY A 279 -26.96 -10.76 0.06
C GLY A 279 -26.54 -12.22 0.23
N ILE A 280 -27.49 -13.08 0.62
CA ILE A 280 -27.31 -14.53 0.71
C ILE A 280 -28.16 -15.17 -0.38
N ASN A 281 -27.56 -16.00 -1.23
CA ASN A 281 -28.29 -16.80 -2.22
C ASN A 281 -29.00 -18.01 -1.58
N GLU A 282 -29.82 -18.72 -2.35
CA GLU A 282 -30.57 -19.89 -1.87
C GLU A 282 -29.65 -21.03 -1.39
N GLN A 283 -28.40 -21.04 -1.85
CA GLN A 283 -27.34 -21.98 -1.45
C GLN A 283 -26.63 -21.55 -0.14
N GLY A 284 -27.03 -20.45 0.49
CA GLY A 284 -26.43 -19.95 1.73
C GLY A 284 -25.09 -19.22 1.55
N GLN A 285 -24.67 -18.95 0.31
CA GLN A 285 -23.44 -18.23 0.00
C GLN A 285 -23.67 -16.72 -0.09
N ILE A 286 -22.69 -15.95 0.35
CA ILE A 286 -22.72 -14.48 0.24
C ILE A 286 -22.46 -14.08 -1.21
N VAL A 287 -23.29 -13.15 -1.71
CA VAL A 287 -23.21 -12.56 -3.05
C VAL A 287 -23.20 -11.04 -2.98
N ASP A 288 -22.47 -10.42 -3.90
CA ASP A 288 -22.23 -8.97 -3.96
C ASP A 288 -23.24 -8.23 -4.84
N ALA A 289 -24.24 -8.92 -5.38
CA ALA A 289 -25.26 -8.33 -6.23
C ALA A 289 -26.67 -8.88 -5.92
N PRO A 290 -27.72 -8.05 -6.03
CA PRO A 290 -29.10 -8.49 -5.90
C PRO A 290 -29.47 -9.40 -7.07
N GLY A 291 -30.29 -10.41 -6.81
CA GLY A 291 -30.78 -11.37 -7.79
C GLY A 291 -32.03 -12.10 -7.30
N LYS A 292 -32.65 -12.90 -8.18
CA LYS A 292 -33.77 -13.77 -7.77
C LYS A 292 -33.29 -14.76 -6.71
N GLY A 293 -34.04 -14.89 -5.61
CA GLY A 293 -33.68 -15.78 -4.49
C GLY A 293 -32.59 -15.23 -3.55
N VAL A 294 -32.08 -14.01 -3.78
CA VAL A 294 -31.06 -13.40 -2.91
C VAL A 294 -31.71 -12.60 -1.79
N ARG A 295 -31.50 -13.01 -0.54
CA ARG A 295 -31.92 -12.27 0.65
C ARG A 295 -30.89 -11.21 1.01
N HIS A 296 -31.31 -9.94 1.10
CA HIS A 296 -30.43 -8.85 1.54
C HIS A 296 -29.97 -9.02 2.99
N VAL A 297 -28.70 -8.69 3.26
CA VAL A 297 -28.07 -8.72 4.59
C VAL A 297 -27.61 -7.34 5.03
N SER A 298 -26.85 -6.64 4.19
CA SER A 298 -26.25 -5.35 4.55
C SER A 298 -25.91 -4.48 3.34
N GLY A 299 -25.76 -3.19 3.62
CA GLY A 299 -25.25 -2.15 2.73
C GLY A 299 -26.10 -1.85 1.49
N LEU A 300 -25.64 -0.83 0.76
CA LEU A 300 -26.23 -0.33 -0.47
C LEU A 300 -25.37 -0.75 -1.67
N ARG A 301 -25.91 -0.77 -2.89
CA ARG A 301 -25.12 -1.06 -4.10
C ARG A 301 -24.52 0.22 -4.68
N ILE A 302 -23.77 0.97 -3.87
CA ILE A 302 -23.19 2.25 -4.28
C ILE A 302 -21.74 2.06 -4.71
N LEU A 303 -20.95 1.34 -3.92
CA LEU A 303 -19.52 1.15 -4.15
C LEU A 303 -19.18 -0.34 -4.29
N ASP A 304 -18.07 -0.61 -4.99
CA ASP A 304 -17.42 -1.91 -5.04
C ASP A 304 -16.22 -1.97 -4.06
N ASN A 305 -15.56 -3.13 -3.98
CA ASN A 305 -14.42 -3.32 -3.09
C ASN A 305 -13.22 -2.42 -3.43
N HIS A 306 -13.00 -2.17 -4.71
CA HIS A 306 -11.89 -1.35 -5.16
C HIS A 306 -12.10 0.13 -4.78
N SER A 307 -13.32 0.63 -4.89
CA SER A 307 -13.66 2.00 -4.48
C SER A 307 -13.56 2.20 -2.98
N VAL A 308 -14.02 1.23 -2.18
CA VAL A 308 -13.93 1.31 -0.71
C VAL A 308 -12.47 1.32 -0.26
N ASN A 309 -11.63 0.40 -0.75
CA ASN A 309 -10.19 0.39 -0.45
C ASN A 309 -9.52 1.73 -0.78
N LEU A 310 -9.86 2.32 -1.94
CA LEU A 310 -9.31 3.62 -2.34
C LEU A 310 -9.70 4.71 -1.33
N ILE A 311 -10.99 4.83 -0.99
CA ILE A 311 -11.48 5.83 -0.05
C ILE A 311 -10.87 5.62 1.35
N SER A 312 -10.82 4.38 1.83
CA SER A 312 -10.20 4.01 3.11
C SER A 312 -8.74 4.44 3.16
N SER A 313 -7.99 4.21 2.08
CA SER A 313 -6.57 4.60 1.98
C SER A 313 -6.37 6.12 1.94
N ILE A 314 -7.27 6.86 1.27
CA ILE A 314 -7.27 8.33 1.24
C ILE A 314 -7.50 8.90 2.62
N ILE A 315 -8.59 8.48 3.28
CA ILE A 315 -8.93 8.98 4.61
C ILE A 315 -7.82 8.65 5.60
N THR A 316 -7.33 7.42 5.62
CA THR A 316 -6.24 6.99 6.52
C THR A 316 -4.94 7.73 6.23
N GLY A 317 -4.60 7.92 4.96
CA GLY A 317 -3.43 8.68 4.52
C GLY A 317 -3.46 10.15 4.93
N VAL A 318 -4.64 10.74 5.14
CA VAL A 318 -4.80 12.13 5.59
C VAL A 318 -4.91 12.24 7.11
N THR A 319 -5.64 11.33 7.77
CA THR A 319 -5.93 11.44 9.21
C THR A 319 -4.75 11.02 10.09
N ILE A 320 -4.04 9.95 9.75
CA ILE A 320 -2.94 9.43 10.58
C ILE A 320 -1.78 10.43 10.70
N PRO A 321 -1.32 11.13 9.65
CA PRO A 321 -0.31 12.17 9.80
C PRO A 321 -0.71 13.31 10.74
N VAL A 322 -2.00 13.68 10.76
CA VAL A 322 -2.53 14.72 11.67
C VAL A 322 -2.50 14.23 13.12
N LEU A 323 -2.80 12.95 13.36
CA LEU A 323 -2.63 12.34 14.68
C LEU A 323 -1.14 12.24 15.05
N ALA A 324 -0.30 11.83 14.11
CA ALA A 324 1.15 11.72 14.30
C ALA A 324 1.75 13.07 14.69
N LEU A 325 1.38 14.16 14.01
CA LEU A 325 1.79 15.52 14.36
C LEU A 325 1.51 15.87 15.83
N LYS A 326 0.35 15.48 16.37
CA LYS A 326 -0.08 15.82 17.73
C LYS A 326 0.62 14.99 18.81
N PHE A 327 0.91 13.72 18.51
CA PHE A 327 1.39 12.75 19.47
C PHE A 327 2.84 12.32 19.21
N TRP A 328 3.53 12.93 18.24
CA TRP A 328 4.94 12.64 18.03
C TRP A 328 5.73 13.12 19.25
N PRO A 329 6.58 12.26 19.84
CA PRO A 329 7.44 12.68 20.93
C PRO A 329 8.32 13.83 20.47
N VAL A 330 8.25 14.94 21.20
CA VAL A 330 9.20 16.03 21.07
C VAL A 330 10.49 15.60 21.78
N ARG A 331 11.62 16.14 21.32
CA ARG A 331 12.89 15.91 21.97
C ARG A 331 13.18 16.97 23.01
#